data_AF-A0A225W1H8-F1
#
_entry.id   AF-A0A225W1H8-F1
#
_cell.length_a   1.000
_cell.length_b   1.000
_cell.length_c   1.000
_cell.angle_alpha   90.00
_cell.angle_beta   90.00
_cell.angle_gamma   90.00
#
_symmetry.space_group_name_H-M   'P 1'
#
loop_
_entity.id
_entity.type
_entity.pdbx_description
1 polymer ?
#
loop_
_entity_poly.entity_id
_entity_poly.type
_entity_poly.pdbx_seq_one_letter_code
_entity_poly.pdbx_strand_id
1 'polypeptide(L)'
;MDHPRIAQLIGVAWDSRVNVCVVSEYLDGGDLRSLLDSFAQLNHPVGFDYDKVKIALHMAHALTYLHSLEPSVIHRNLKSKNVLLSYELDAKLTDFGISREQMDITMTAGVGSTLWMAPEVVMGHKYDEKADIFSFGVVLSELDVHSLPYAYADNSNSRHKMPESLILQQMVAGKLQVEFSQRDSGAAQELGKACVAVDPSQRPTAAEVLYRLHTLLSREL
;
A
#
# COMPACT_ATOMS: atom_id res chain seq x y z
N MET A 1 8.75 19.10 0.10
CA MET A 1 8.48 17.87 -0.65
C MET A 1 7.87 18.27 -1.96
N ASP A 2 8.50 17.89 -3.05
CA ASP A 2 8.08 18.13 -4.43
C ASP A 2 8.62 16.97 -5.26
N HIS A 3 7.73 16.22 -5.91
CA HIS A 3 8.05 14.97 -6.60
C HIS A 3 6.87 14.54 -7.48
N PRO A 4 7.06 14.17 -8.76
CA PRO A 4 5.96 13.89 -9.70
C PRO A 4 5.05 12.71 -9.32
N ARG A 5 5.47 11.84 -8.39
CA ARG A 5 4.68 10.71 -7.88
C ARG A 5 4.09 10.92 -6.47
N ILE A 6 4.04 12.17 -6.01
CA ILE A 6 3.34 12.57 -4.78
C ILE A 6 2.28 13.61 -5.16
N ALA A 7 1.06 13.47 -4.66
CA ALA A 7 -0.03 14.41 -4.93
C ALA A 7 0.29 15.78 -4.32
N GLN A 8 0.20 16.84 -5.13
CA GLN A 8 0.58 18.17 -4.66
C GLN A 8 -0.42 18.72 -3.62
N LEU A 9 0.09 19.25 -2.50
CA LEU A 9 -0.69 20.12 -1.63
C LEU A 9 -0.82 21.51 -2.27
N ILE A 10 -2.01 21.88 -2.70
CA ILE A 10 -2.31 23.20 -3.29
C ILE A 10 -2.48 24.24 -2.18
N GLY A 11 -3.13 23.88 -1.07
CA GLY A 11 -3.30 24.76 0.08
C GLY A 11 -4.12 24.16 1.21
N VAL A 12 -4.34 24.97 2.25
CA VAL A 12 -5.22 24.66 3.38
C VAL A 12 -6.16 25.85 3.58
N ALA A 13 -7.44 25.57 3.78
CA ALA A 13 -8.48 26.56 4.05
C ALA A 13 -9.14 26.25 5.40
N TRP A 14 -9.57 27.26 6.14
CA TRP A 14 -10.26 27.09 7.42
C TRP A 14 -11.17 28.28 7.72
N ASP A 15 -12.32 28.02 8.35
CA ASP A 15 -13.16 29.08 8.96
C ASP A 15 -12.93 29.19 10.48
N SER A 16 -12.42 28.12 11.09
CA SER A 16 -12.33 27.95 12.54
C SER A 16 -11.30 26.87 12.89
N ARG A 17 -11.04 26.66 14.18
CA ARG A 17 -10.13 25.60 14.66
C ARG A 17 -10.67 24.18 14.51
N VAL A 18 -11.94 24.01 14.10
CA VAL A 18 -12.61 22.71 13.96
C VAL A 18 -13.01 22.39 12.52
N ASN A 19 -13.05 23.39 11.64
CA ASN A 19 -13.28 23.19 10.20
C ASN A 19 -12.03 23.61 9.42
N VAL A 20 -11.18 22.63 9.15
CA VAL A 20 -9.93 22.76 8.37
C VAL A 20 -10.00 21.83 7.17
N CYS A 21 -9.94 22.39 5.97
CA CYS A 21 -9.97 21.68 4.70
C CYS A 21 -8.59 21.68 4.06
N VAL A 22 -8.13 20.52 3.63
CA VAL A 22 -6.91 20.37 2.82
C VAL A 22 -7.32 20.37 1.35
N VAL A 23 -6.64 21.16 0.52
CA VAL A 23 -6.86 21.22 -0.93
C VAL A 23 -5.62 20.63 -1.61
N SER A 24 -5.79 19.46 -2.21
CA SER A 24 -4.76 18.75 -2.96
C SER A 24 -5.05 18.76 -4.47
N GLU A 25 -4.04 18.35 -5.23
CA GLU A 25 -4.17 17.97 -6.63
C GLU A 25 -5.25 16.89 -6.83
N TYR A 26 -6.15 17.13 -7.79
CA TYR A 26 -7.15 16.15 -8.21
C TYR A 26 -6.60 15.31 -9.37
N LEU A 27 -6.76 13.99 -9.28
CA LEU A 27 -6.47 13.05 -10.36
C LEU A 27 -7.77 12.36 -10.79
N ASP A 28 -7.97 12.26 -12.10
CA ASP A 28 -9.25 11.94 -12.74
C ASP A 28 -9.56 10.45 -12.87
N GLY A 29 -8.57 9.57 -12.67
CA GLY A 29 -8.75 8.12 -12.55
C GLY A 29 -9.19 7.66 -11.16
N GLY A 30 -9.29 8.57 -10.17
CA GLY A 30 -9.70 8.24 -8.80
C GLY A 30 -8.59 7.56 -7.99
N ASP A 31 -8.97 6.62 -7.12
CA ASP A 31 -8.04 5.85 -6.28
C ASP A 31 -7.91 4.39 -6.74
N LEU A 32 -6.76 3.77 -6.43
CA LEU A 32 -6.46 2.40 -6.86
C LEU A 32 -7.42 1.35 -6.26
N ARG A 33 -8.03 1.57 -5.09
CA ARG A 33 -9.04 0.61 -4.57
C ARG A 33 -10.28 0.61 -5.45
N SER A 34 -10.76 1.79 -5.84
CA SER A 34 -11.88 1.94 -6.77
C SER A 34 -11.60 1.32 -8.14
N LEU A 35 -10.36 1.44 -8.66
CA LEU A 35 -9.95 0.75 -9.89
C LEU A 35 -10.01 -0.77 -9.72
N LEU A 36 -9.44 -1.32 -8.65
CA LEU A 36 -9.38 -2.77 -8.40
C LEU A 36 -10.77 -3.37 -8.11
N ASP A 37 -11.66 -2.63 -7.45
CA ASP A 37 -13.06 -2.99 -7.30
C ASP A 37 -13.77 -3.06 -8.67
N SER A 38 -13.43 -2.19 -9.63
CA SER A 38 -13.95 -2.27 -11.00
C SER A 38 -13.37 -3.46 -11.79
N PHE A 39 -12.09 -3.75 -11.62
CA PHE A 39 -11.41 -4.89 -12.24
C PHE A 39 -12.03 -6.22 -11.80
N ALA A 40 -12.30 -6.38 -10.51
CA ALA A 40 -12.99 -7.56 -9.98
C ALA A 40 -14.42 -7.71 -10.56
N GLN A 41 -15.19 -6.61 -10.67
CA GLN A 41 -16.54 -6.63 -11.25
C GLN A 41 -16.54 -6.98 -12.75
N LEU A 42 -15.53 -6.52 -13.49
CA LEU A 42 -15.40 -6.75 -14.93
C LEU A 42 -14.69 -8.08 -15.27
N ASN A 43 -14.29 -8.87 -14.26
CA ASN A 43 -13.47 -10.08 -14.42
C ASN A 43 -12.15 -9.81 -15.16
N HIS A 44 -11.51 -8.67 -14.88
CA HIS A 44 -10.19 -8.34 -15.40
C HIS A 44 -9.18 -9.43 -15.00
N PRO A 45 -8.24 -9.82 -15.89
CA PRO A 45 -7.27 -10.86 -15.54
C PRO A 45 -6.42 -10.50 -14.32
N VAL A 46 -6.28 -11.47 -13.41
CA VAL A 46 -5.32 -11.48 -12.29
C VAL A 46 -3.89 -11.71 -12.79
N GLY A 47 -2.90 -11.49 -11.93
CA GLY A 47 -1.49 -11.42 -12.32
C GLY A 47 -1.07 -9.97 -12.61
N PHE A 48 0.23 -9.77 -12.83
CA PHE A 48 0.78 -8.48 -13.23
C PHE A 48 0.75 -8.30 -14.74
N ASP A 49 0.37 -7.10 -15.17
CA ASP A 49 0.46 -6.58 -16.52
C ASP A 49 1.20 -5.23 -16.49
N TYR A 50 1.51 -4.69 -17.67
CA TYR A 50 2.29 -3.46 -17.82
C TYR A 50 1.76 -2.32 -16.93
N ASP A 51 0.44 -2.08 -16.91
CA ASP A 51 -0.15 -0.98 -16.16
C ASP A 51 -0.09 -1.19 -14.64
N LYS A 52 -0.31 -2.42 -14.14
CA LYS A 52 -0.11 -2.73 -12.72
C LYS A 52 1.37 -2.56 -12.30
N VAL A 53 2.32 -2.96 -13.14
CA VAL A 53 3.76 -2.78 -12.86
C VAL A 53 4.16 -1.30 -12.96
N LYS A 54 3.58 -0.53 -13.88
CA LYS A 54 3.71 0.94 -13.99
C LYS A 54 3.21 1.64 -12.73
N ILE A 55 2.02 1.28 -12.23
CA ILE A 55 1.46 1.81 -10.97
C ILE A 55 2.40 1.49 -9.80
N ALA A 56 2.85 0.24 -9.69
CA ALA A 56 3.81 -0.17 -8.66
C ALA A 56 5.15 0.59 -8.74
N LEU A 57 5.69 0.81 -9.95
CA LEU A 57 6.91 1.58 -10.17
C LEU A 57 6.76 3.04 -9.72
N HIS A 58 5.63 3.65 -10.02
CA HIS A 58 5.32 5.03 -9.63
C HIS A 58 5.19 5.18 -8.10
N MET A 59 4.55 4.22 -7.42
CA MET A 59 4.55 4.14 -5.96
C MET A 59 5.97 3.96 -5.40
N ALA A 60 6.79 3.08 -5.98
CA ALA A 60 8.16 2.83 -5.55
C ALA A 60 9.08 4.06 -5.73
N HIS A 61 8.89 4.85 -6.79
CA HIS A 61 9.52 6.16 -6.97
C HIS A 61 9.17 7.12 -5.82
N ALA A 62 7.88 7.21 -5.46
CA ALA A 62 7.43 8.09 -4.39
C ALA A 62 8.00 7.69 -3.02
N LEU A 63 8.00 6.40 -2.69
CA LEU A 63 8.64 5.89 -1.47
C LEU A 63 10.15 6.14 -1.47
N THR A 64 10.84 5.88 -2.58
CA THR A 64 12.29 6.13 -2.69
C THR A 64 12.63 7.60 -2.45
N TYR A 65 11.83 8.53 -2.98
CA TYR A 65 11.97 9.96 -2.68
C TYR A 65 11.78 10.23 -1.18
N LEU A 66 10.65 9.82 -0.59
CA LEU A 66 10.33 10.07 0.82
C LEU A 66 11.39 9.50 1.78
N HIS A 67 11.88 8.30 1.51
CA HIS A 67 12.88 7.60 2.31
C HIS A 67 14.30 8.16 2.14
N SER A 68 14.55 8.94 1.07
CA SER A 68 15.83 9.63 0.80
C SER A 68 15.96 11.03 1.42
N LEU A 69 14.90 11.53 2.07
CA LEU A 69 14.92 12.85 2.72
C LEU A 69 15.74 12.82 4.02
N GLU A 70 16.18 14.00 4.46
CA GLU A 70 16.93 14.20 5.70
C GLU A 70 16.12 15.14 6.63
N PRO A 71 15.48 14.64 7.71
CA PRO A 71 15.33 13.23 8.07
C PRO A 71 14.33 12.48 7.17
N SER A 72 14.48 11.15 7.11
CA SER A 72 13.62 10.26 6.31
C SER A 72 12.14 10.39 6.67
N VAL A 73 11.28 10.42 5.66
CA VAL A 73 9.82 10.55 5.82
C VAL A 73 9.16 9.20 5.59
N ILE A 74 8.61 8.61 6.65
CA ILE A 74 7.82 7.38 6.58
C ILE A 74 6.36 7.75 6.25
N HIS A 75 5.74 7.08 5.27
CA HIS A 75 4.38 7.32 4.80
C HIS A 75 3.33 6.87 5.84
N ARG A 76 3.53 5.70 6.46
CA ARG A 76 2.77 5.08 7.57
C ARG A 76 1.31 4.69 7.30
N ASN A 77 0.66 5.33 6.32
CA ASN A 77 -0.73 5.11 5.91
C ASN A 77 -0.80 4.73 4.42
N LEU A 78 0.11 3.85 3.96
CA LEU A 78 0.11 3.38 2.57
C LEU A 78 -0.90 2.24 2.40
N LYS A 79 -1.80 2.40 1.43
CA LYS A 79 -2.88 1.47 1.08
C LYS A 79 -3.43 1.84 -0.30
N SER A 80 -4.16 0.94 -0.97
CA SER A 80 -4.76 1.18 -2.29
C SER A 80 -5.55 2.50 -2.37
N LYS A 81 -6.35 2.82 -1.35
CA LYS A 81 -7.11 4.10 -1.28
C LYS A 81 -6.25 5.37 -1.25
N ASN A 82 -4.96 5.25 -0.95
CA ASN A 82 -4.03 6.38 -0.84
C ASN A 82 -3.05 6.44 -2.03
N VAL A 83 -3.34 5.67 -3.08
CA VAL A 83 -2.71 5.74 -4.40
C VAL A 83 -3.73 6.34 -5.36
N LEU A 84 -3.57 7.61 -5.72
CA LEU A 84 -4.41 8.30 -6.70
C LEU A 84 -3.87 8.02 -8.11
N LEU A 85 -4.75 7.94 -9.10
CA LEU A 85 -4.44 7.59 -10.49
C LEU A 85 -5.00 8.66 -11.45
N SER A 86 -4.27 9.01 -12.51
CA SER A 86 -4.84 9.72 -13.65
C SER A 86 -5.59 8.77 -14.60
N TYR A 87 -6.28 9.33 -15.59
CA TYR A 87 -6.80 8.60 -16.76
C TYR A 87 -5.76 7.68 -17.43
N GLU A 88 -4.49 8.10 -17.47
CA GLU A 88 -3.38 7.32 -18.05
C GLU A 88 -2.79 6.28 -17.08
N LEU A 89 -3.43 6.03 -15.93
CA LEU A 89 -2.94 5.19 -14.83
C LEU A 89 -1.60 5.66 -14.24
N ASP A 90 -1.31 6.96 -14.34
CA ASP A 90 -0.13 7.58 -13.74
C ASP A 90 -0.35 7.81 -12.24
N ALA A 91 0.12 6.87 -11.43
CA ALA A 91 -0.08 6.89 -9.97
C ALA A 91 0.68 8.00 -9.21
N LYS A 92 0.08 8.50 -8.13
CA LYS A 92 0.69 9.36 -7.10
C LYS A 92 0.25 8.95 -5.70
N LEU A 93 1.13 9.10 -4.70
CA LEU A 93 0.79 8.87 -3.29
C LEU A 93 0.18 10.10 -2.61
N THR A 94 -0.79 9.90 -1.71
CA THR A 94 -1.41 10.93 -0.86
C THR A 94 -1.45 10.52 0.62
N ASP A 95 -1.79 11.46 1.51
CA ASP A 95 -2.08 11.23 2.94
C ASP A 95 -0.89 10.71 3.76
N PHE A 96 0.32 11.03 3.32
CA PHE A 96 1.56 10.82 4.06
C PHE A 96 1.67 11.76 5.28
N GLY A 97 2.32 11.29 6.36
CA GLY A 97 2.81 12.16 7.45
C GLY A 97 1.81 12.60 8.52
N ILE A 98 0.51 12.27 8.41
CA ILE A 98 -0.55 12.71 9.35
C ILE A 98 -0.29 12.25 10.81
N SER A 99 0.40 11.12 11.03
CA SER A 99 0.50 10.46 12.34
C SER A 99 1.72 10.84 13.22
N ARG A 100 2.30 12.04 13.07
CA ARG A 100 3.49 12.40 13.88
C ARG A 100 3.23 12.56 15.39
N GLU A 101 2.01 12.91 15.81
CA GLU A 101 1.74 13.33 17.21
C GLU A 101 0.65 12.54 17.94
N GLN A 102 -0.07 11.63 17.27
CA GLN A 102 -1.13 10.85 17.93
C GLN A 102 -1.11 9.35 17.55
N MET A 103 -0.01 8.68 17.89
CA MET A 103 -0.04 7.26 18.24
C MET A 103 -0.31 7.12 19.74
N ASP A 104 -1.41 7.72 20.21
CA ASP A 104 -1.99 7.32 21.49
C ASP A 104 -2.43 5.87 21.37
N ILE A 105 -2.12 5.07 22.39
CA ILE A 105 -2.32 3.60 22.38
C ILE A 105 -3.82 3.25 22.58
N THR A 106 -4.71 4.23 22.42
CA THR A 106 -6.15 4.01 22.23
C THR A 106 -6.38 3.27 20.91
N MET A 107 -6.62 1.97 21.03
CA MET A 107 -7.27 1.12 20.03
C MET A 107 -8.74 1.56 19.81
N THR A 108 -8.95 2.81 19.42
CA THR A 108 -10.26 3.31 19.02
C THR A 108 -10.66 2.54 17.76
N ALA A 109 -11.67 1.68 17.87
CA ALA A 109 -12.06 0.74 16.82
C ALA A 109 -12.63 1.47 15.59
N GLY A 110 -11.74 1.96 14.74
CA GLY A 110 -11.99 2.83 13.59
C GLY A 110 -11.56 2.21 12.27
N VAL A 111 -12.06 0.99 12.01
CA VAL A 111 -12.21 0.29 10.72
C VAL A 111 -11.24 0.64 9.57
N GLY A 112 -10.50 -0.37 9.11
CA GLY A 112 -10.20 -0.48 7.67
C GLY A 112 -8.92 0.18 7.15
N SER A 113 -7.90 0.38 7.99
CA SER A 113 -6.51 0.67 7.53
C SER A 113 -5.45 -0.25 8.12
N THR A 114 -5.80 -1.08 9.13
CA THR A 114 -4.84 -1.91 9.85
C THR A 114 -4.29 -3.08 9.03
N LEU A 115 -5.03 -3.55 8.02
CA LEU A 115 -4.65 -4.67 7.16
C LEU A 115 -3.41 -4.39 6.27
N TRP A 116 -3.01 -3.13 6.14
CA TRP A 116 -1.78 -2.74 5.43
C TRP A 116 -0.60 -2.47 6.39
N MET A 117 -0.82 -2.46 7.71
CA MET A 117 0.21 -2.13 8.69
C MET A 117 1.17 -3.30 8.91
N ALA A 118 2.47 -3.01 8.95
CA ALA A 118 3.48 -4.02 9.20
C ALA A 118 3.38 -4.62 10.61
N PRO A 119 3.76 -5.90 10.82
CA PRO A 119 3.64 -6.60 12.11
C PRO A 119 4.22 -5.83 13.30
N GLU A 120 5.38 -5.20 13.13
CA GLU A 120 6.05 -4.39 14.16
C GLU A 120 5.26 -3.12 14.53
N VAL A 121 4.56 -2.50 13.58
CA VAL A 121 3.70 -1.34 13.83
C VAL A 121 2.43 -1.77 14.56
N VAL A 122 1.85 -2.91 14.19
CA VAL A 122 0.68 -3.51 14.88
C VAL A 122 1.03 -3.92 16.32
N MET A 123 2.26 -4.35 16.59
CA MET A 123 2.77 -4.62 17.94
C MET A 123 3.16 -3.36 18.73
N GLY A 124 3.09 -2.16 18.13
CA GLY A 124 3.54 -0.92 18.78
C GLY A 124 5.05 -0.86 19.05
N HIS A 125 5.84 -1.66 18.32
CA HIS A 125 7.30 -1.63 18.41
C HIS A 125 7.87 -0.40 17.68
N LYS A 126 9.18 -0.15 17.84
CA LYS A 126 9.89 0.79 16.98
C LYS A 126 9.90 0.25 15.55
N TYR A 127 9.66 1.14 14.59
CA TYR A 127 9.66 0.87 13.16
C TYR A 127 10.37 1.99 12.40
N ASP A 128 10.76 1.70 11.17
CA ASP A 128 11.49 2.55 10.24
C ASP A 128 10.78 2.56 8.87
N GLU A 129 11.47 2.92 7.79
CA GLU A 129 10.91 2.94 6.44
C GLU A 129 10.49 1.55 5.91
N LYS A 130 10.96 0.44 6.52
CA LYS A 130 10.54 -0.93 6.18
C LYS A 130 9.08 -1.20 6.46
N ALA A 131 8.44 -0.39 7.31
CA ALA A 131 6.99 -0.44 7.53
C ALA A 131 6.23 -0.13 6.24
N ASP A 132 6.64 0.92 5.50
CA ASP A 132 6.02 1.29 4.21
C ASP A 132 6.27 0.21 3.15
N ILE A 133 7.41 -0.48 3.18
CA ILE A 133 7.72 -1.58 2.26
C ILE A 133 6.78 -2.76 2.46
N PHE A 134 6.40 -3.08 3.71
CA PHE A 134 5.36 -4.08 3.97
C PHE A 134 4.00 -3.63 3.41
N SER A 135 3.58 -2.40 3.71
CA SER A 135 2.33 -1.83 3.18
C SER A 135 2.29 -1.81 1.65
N PHE A 136 3.43 -1.52 1.01
CA PHE A 136 3.61 -1.60 -0.43
C PHE A 136 3.45 -3.03 -0.95
N GLY A 137 4.03 -4.03 -0.28
CA GLY A 137 3.83 -5.44 -0.58
C GLY A 137 2.37 -5.90 -0.45
N VAL A 138 1.63 -5.34 0.51
CA VAL A 138 0.17 -5.56 0.62
C VAL A 138 -0.57 -4.95 -0.57
N VAL A 139 -0.24 -3.73 -1.01
CA VAL A 139 -0.87 -3.16 -2.23
C VAL A 139 -0.47 -3.91 -3.50
N LEU A 140 0.74 -4.49 -3.58
CA LEU A 140 1.10 -5.43 -4.66
C LEU A 140 0.20 -6.66 -4.69
N SER A 141 -0.24 -7.19 -3.55
CA SER A 141 -1.22 -8.28 -3.54
C SER A 141 -2.58 -7.84 -4.08
N GLU A 142 -3.06 -6.65 -3.72
CA GLU A 142 -4.31 -6.11 -4.27
C GLU A 142 -4.22 -5.91 -5.80
N LEU A 143 -3.08 -5.46 -6.32
CA LEU A 143 -2.84 -5.32 -7.77
C LEU A 143 -2.90 -6.65 -8.53
N ASP A 144 -2.43 -7.74 -7.91
CA ASP A 144 -2.41 -9.09 -8.50
C ASP A 144 -3.81 -9.74 -8.49
N VAL A 145 -4.46 -9.82 -7.33
CA VAL A 145 -5.70 -10.60 -7.14
C VAL A 145 -7.00 -9.78 -7.08
N HIS A 146 -6.90 -8.44 -7.07
CA HIS A 146 -8.00 -7.46 -7.01
C HIS A 146 -8.91 -7.54 -5.78
N SER A 147 -8.74 -8.53 -4.90
CA SER A 147 -9.43 -8.63 -3.61
C SER A 147 -8.90 -7.60 -2.60
N LEU A 148 -9.58 -7.47 -1.45
CA LEU A 148 -9.03 -6.76 -0.29
C LEU A 148 -7.99 -7.67 0.41
N PRO A 149 -6.99 -7.10 1.12
CA PRO A 149 -6.00 -7.89 1.85
C PRO A 149 -6.67 -8.91 2.79
N TYR A 150 -6.18 -10.16 2.73
CA TYR A 150 -6.68 -11.30 3.51
C TYR A 150 -8.16 -11.69 3.25
N ALA A 151 -8.81 -11.22 2.18
CA ALA A 151 -10.21 -11.59 1.88
C ALA A 151 -10.43 -13.12 1.79
N TYR A 152 -9.44 -13.87 1.31
CA TYR A 152 -9.49 -15.33 1.26
C TYR A 152 -9.63 -16.01 2.64
N ALA A 153 -9.27 -15.34 3.74
CA ALA A 153 -9.35 -15.89 5.10
C ALA A 153 -10.81 -16.14 5.56
N ASP A 154 -11.80 -15.55 4.88
CA ASP A 154 -13.22 -15.78 5.13
C ASP A 154 -13.75 -17.11 4.55
N ASN A 155 -13.00 -17.77 3.66
CA ASN A 155 -13.46 -18.94 2.92
C ASN A 155 -13.49 -20.26 3.73
N SER A 156 -13.20 -20.24 5.04
CA SER A 156 -13.04 -21.45 5.87
C SER A 156 -14.35 -22.10 6.32
N ASN A 157 -15.27 -22.40 5.38
CA ASN A 157 -16.57 -23.08 5.58
C ASN A 157 -17.47 -22.49 6.69
N SER A 158 -17.22 -21.25 7.11
CA SER A 158 -17.79 -20.65 8.31
C SER A 158 -18.72 -19.51 7.96
N ARG A 159 -19.91 -19.46 8.57
CA ARG A 159 -20.94 -18.42 8.33
C ARG A 159 -20.55 -17.00 8.80
N HIS A 160 -19.32 -16.80 9.26
CA HIS A 160 -18.86 -15.56 9.86
C HIS A 160 -17.49 -15.19 9.29
N LYS A 161 -17.38 -13.96 8.78
CA LYS A 161 -16.12 -13.30 8.42
C LYS A 161 -15.13 -13.35 9.58
N MET A 162 -13.86 -13.58 9.28
CA MET A 162 -12.81 -13.56 10.30
C MET A 162 -12.67 -12.15 10.90
N PRO A 163 -12.68 -11.99 12.23
CA PRO A 163 -12.51 -10.67 12.85
C PRO A 163 -11.17 -10.02 12.48
N GLU A 164 -11.16 -8.70 12.25
CA GLU A 164 -9.97 -7.91 11.89
C GLU A 164 -8.80 -8.16 12.86
N SER A 165 -9.11 -8.31 14.17
CA SER A 165 -8.13 -8.64 15.21
C SER A 165 -7.50 -10.03 15.09
N LEU A 166 -8.23 -11.04 14.61
CA LEU A 166 -7.71 -12.40 14.43
C LEU A 166 -6.87 -12.51 13.15
N ILE A 167 -7.22 -11.78 12.10
CA ILE A 167 -6.38 -11.61 10.90
C ILE A 167 -5.03 -11.01 11.31
N LEU A 168 -5.04 -9.89 12.03
CA LEU A 168 -3.82 -9.23 12.53
C LEU A 168 -3.00 -10.14 13.48
N GLN A 169 -3.65 -10.88 14.38
CA GLN A 169 -2.96 -11.82 15.27
C GLN A 169 -2.26 -12.95 14.50
N GLN A 170 -2.89 -13.50 13.45
CA GLN A 170 -2.27 -14.55 12.63
C GLN A 170 -1.17 -14.00 11.71
N MET A 171 -1.33 -12.77 11.21
CA MET A 171 -0.29 -12.05 10.46
C MET A 171 0.96 -11.82 11.30
N VAL A 172 0.80 -11.26 12.52
CA VAL A 172 1.90 -11.04 13.47
C VAL A 172 2.57 -12.36 13.88
N ALA A 173 1.81 -13.44 13.99
CA ALA A 173 2.33 -14.78 14.26
C ALA A 173 2.98 -15.48 13.04
N GLY A 174 3.04 -14.82 11.86
CA GLY A 174 3.56 -15.39 10.62
C GLY A 174 2.74 -16.55 10.03
N LYS A 175 1.51 -16.75 10.51
CA LYS A 175 0.60 -17.85 10.11
C LYS A 175 -0.34 -17.47 8.97
N LEU A 176 -0.52 -16.17 8.73
CA LEU A 176 -1.32 -15.60 7.66
C LEU A 176 -0.47 -14.58 6.91
N GLN A 177 -0.58 -14.56 5.58
CA GLN A 177 0.12 -13.64 4.69
C GLN A 177 -0.87 -13.14 3.64
N VAL A 178 -0.51 -12.15 2.83
CA VAL A 178 -1.35 -11.78 1.69
C VAL A 178 -1.23 -12.81 0.57
N GLU A 179 -2.30 -13.00 -0.19
CA GLU A 179 -2.32 -13.93 -1.32
C GLU A 179 -1.74 -13.30 -2.60
N PHE A 180 -1.13 -14.12 -3.44
CA PHE A 180 -0.73 -13.77 -4.81
C PHE A 180 -1.28 -14.86 -5.74
N SER A 181 -1.65 -14.50 -6.98
CA SER A 181 -2.33 -15.42 -7.88
C SER A 181 -1.43 -16.59 -8.28
N GLN A 182 -2.02 -17.74 -8.64
CA GLN A 182 -1.26 -18.90 -9.12
C GLN A 182 -0.97 -18.84 -10.64
N ARG A 183 -1.19 -17.68 -11.28
CA ARG A 183 -1.18 -17.54 -12.74
C ARG A 183 0.24 -17.50 -13.31
N ASP A 184 1.09 -16.68 -12.72
CA ASP A 184 2.52 -16.56 -13.07
C ASP A 184 3.33 -16.31 -11.81
N SER A 185 4.29 -17.21 -11.51
CA SER A 185 5.28 -17.02 -10.44
C SER A 185 6.39 -16.04 -10.84
N GLY A 186 6.01 -14.95 -11.51
CA GLY A 186 6.93 -13.94 -12.02
C GLY A 186 7.55 -13.08 -10.92
N ALA A 187 8.69 -12.45 -11.23
CA ALA A 187 9.48 -11.69 -10.27
C ALA A 187 8.75 -10.48 -9.64
N ALA A 188 7.64 -10.00 -10.22
CA ALA A 188 6.74 -9.04 -9.58
C ALA A 188 6.07 -9.62 -8.31
N GLN A 189 5.63 -10.89 -8.36
CA GLN A 189 5.13 -11.59 -7.18
C GLN A 189 6.23 -11.94 -6.19
N GLU A 190 7.41 -12.33 -6.67
CA GLU A 190 8.56 -12.61 -5.78
C GLU A 190 8.95 -11.35 -5.00
N LEU A 191 8.92 -10.19 -5.66
CA LEU A 191 9.10 -8.89 -5.03
C LEU A 191 7.99 -8.60 -4.01
N GLY A 192 6.71 -8.80 -4.37
CA GLY A 192 5.59 -8.66 -3.43
C GLY A 192 5.74 -9.52 -2.18
N LYS A 193 6.11 -10.79 -2.34
CA LYS A 193 6.37 -11.76 -1.27
C LYS A 193 7.57 -11.35 -0.39
N ALA A 194 8.63 -10.81 -0.99
CA ALA A 194 9.78 -10.26 -0.24
C ALA A 194 9.43 -8.98 0.53
N CYS A 195 8.57 -8.12 -0.02
CA CYS A 195 8.09 -6.91 0.65
C CYS A 195 7.26 -7.22 1.91
N VAL A 196 6.43 -8.27 1.90
CA VAL A 196 5.59 -8.67 3.06
C VAL A 196 6.28 -9.62 4.05
N ALA A 197 7.62 -9.70 4.04
CA ALA A 197 8.35 -10.50 5.03
C ALA A 197 8.07 -10.03 6.47
N VAL A 198 7.84 -10.95 7.40
CA VAL A 198 7.50 -10.62 8.80
C VAL A 198 8.64 -9.85 9.47
N ASP A 199 9.88 -10.31 9.28
CA ASP A 199 11.10 -9.62 9.71
C ASP A 199 11.41 -8.40 8.80
N PRO A 200 11.44 -7.15 9.31
CA PRO A 200 11.75 -5.97 8.53
C PRO A 200 13.12 -6.00 7.84
N SER A 201 14.10 -6.71 8.40
CA SER A 201 15.46 -6.80 7.85
C SER A 201 15.51 -7.59 6.53
N GLN A 202 14.56 -8.49 6.30
CA GLN A 202 14.45 -9.31 5.10
C GLN A 202 13.73 -8.59 3.95
N ARG A 203 13.02 -7.48 4.24
CA ARG A 203 12.33 -6.67 3.23
C ARG A 203 13.37 -5.86 2.43
N PRO A 204 13.17 -5.65 1.11
CA PRO A 204 14.02 -4.76 0.31
C PRO A 204 13.96 -3.29 0.82
N THR A 205 14.80 -2.41 0.26
CA THR A 205 14.63 -0.95 0.40
C THR A 205 13.76 -0.41 -0.73
N ALA A 206 13.19 0.79 -0.60
CA ALA A 206 12.42 1.39 -1.69
C ALA A 206 13.24 1.50 -3.00
N ALA A 207 14.53 1.81 -2.91
CA ALA A 207 15.43 1.84 -4.07
C ALA A 207 15.63 0.46 -4.72
N GLU A 208 15.71 -0.62 -3.93
CA GLU A 208 15.81 -2.00 -4.44
C GLU A 208 14.48 -2.47 -5.08
N VAL A 209 13.35 -2.08 -4.49
CA VAL A 209 12.01 -2.28 -5.08
C VAL A 209 11.91 -1.55 -6.43
N LEU A 210 12.30 -0.27 -6.47
CA LEU A 210 12.30 0.58 -7.66
C LEU A 210 13.18 -0.02 -8.77
N TYR A 211 14.40 -0.44 -8.46
CA TYR A 211 15.32 -1.07 -9.41
C TYR A 211 14.75 -2.37 -10.00
N ARG A 212 14.13 -3.23 -9.18
CA ARG A 212 13.51 -4.47 -9.66
C ARG A 212 12.30 -4.21 -10.56
N LEU A 213 11.44 -3.27 -10.21
CA LEU A 213 10.27 -2.90 -11.04
C LEU A 213 10.69 -2.27 -12.38
N HIS A 214 11.70 -1.40 -12.37
CA HIS A 214 12.27 -0.84 -13.60
C HIS A 214 12.85 -1.95 -14.49
N THR A 215 13.55 -2.92 -13.88
CA THR A 215 14.10 -4.09 -14.58
C THR A 215 13.01 -4.99 -15.19
N LEU A 216 11.78 -5.00 -14.64
CA LEU A 216 10.66 -5.75 -15.19
C LEU A 216 10.09 -5.08 -16.44
N LEU A 217 9.71 -3.79 -16.36
CA LEU A 217 9.23 -3.06 -17.55
C LEU A 217 10.28 -3.02 -18.68
N SER A 218 11.58 -3.01 -18.34
CA SER A 218 12.68 -3.04 -19.31
C SER A 218 12.92 -4.42 -19.97
N ARG A 219 12.07 -5.42 -19.70
CA ARG A 219 12.13 -6.77 -20.30
C ARG A 219 10.87 -7.15 -21.10
N GLU A 220 9.86 -6.28 -21.07
CA GLU A 220 8.59 -6.44 -21.79
C GLU A 220 8.49 -5.48 -23.01
N LEU A 221 9.62 -4.86 -23.36
CA LEU A 221 9.86 -3.95 -24.50
C LEU A 221 11.00 -4.48 -25.39
#